data_AF-A0A1Z9TAF1-F1
#
_entry.id   AF-A0A1Z9TAF1-F1
#
_cell.length_a   1.000
_cell.length_b   1.000
_cell.length_c   1.000
_cell.angle_alpha   90.00
_cell.angle_beta   90.00
_cell.angle_gamma   90.00
#
_symmetry.space_group_name_H-M   'P 1'
#
loop_
_entity.id
_entity.type
_entity.pdbx_description
1 polymer ?
#
loop_
_entity_poly.entity_id
_entity_poly.type
_entity_poly.pdbx_seq_one_letter_code
_entity_poly.pdbx_strand_id
1 'polypeptide(L)'
;MSEINQMERRLFLSGAAVSGAGVVLAQRVEVRKSGQGRLAISLDRLVSDGSPEGQLFVKVLRADLLRSGYFEERASGASVVLAGRVLRGQELRAEVQAVQVADRKRLMGRAFSGPVNATRALAHRVADAVVLGVTGQPGMASARLALVGNQSGHKELYVCDVDGANVRQVTKDRSIVVAPAWMPDGQQVLYTSYKGGYPNVYQTGRRGALARFGGLNASAAVSPDGRSMALILSKDGNPELYVQSLSGGGLRRISSTRRANEASPCWSPDGSQLAYVSDSAGRPHIYVVNLKGGAPRRISRAGSENVAPDWGRNGQLVYCSRQGGRYRIVVANPQSGVSRVLPLDGADYEDPSWAPDGRHVVVSRSVHYRSAIYLLDTQEARSIALLKGTGDWFSPACTR
;
A
#
# COMPACT_ATOMS: atom_id res chain seq x y z
N MET A 1 9.76 23.74 11.67
CA MET A 1 9.37 23.28 10.30
C MET A 1 9.78 21.83 9.98
N SER A 2 10.71 21.21 10.73
CA SER A 2 10.89 19.74 10.79
C SER A 2 10.09 19.08 11.93
N GLU A 3 9.52 19.88 12.85
CA GLU A 3 8.90 19.41 14.09
C GLU A 3 7.49 18.83 13.95
N ILE A 4 6.75 19.11 12.88
CA ILE A 4 5.35 18.64 12.75
C ILE A 4 5.26 17.24 12.13
N ASN A 5 6.18 16.86 11.23
CA ASN A 5 6.41 15.44 10.91
C ASN A 5 7.03 14.68 12.08
N GLN A 6 7.70 15.41 12.99
CA GLN A 6 8.14 14.88 14.26
C GLN A 6 7.01 14.82 15.29
N MET A 7 5.93 15.60 15.25
CA MET A 7 4.88 15.58 16.29
C MET A 7 4.05 14.30 16.30
N GLU A 8 3.88 13.65 15.15
CA GLU A 8 3.37 12.27 15.12
C GLU A 8 4.44 11.24 15.54
N ARG A 9 5.72 11.57 15.37
CA ARG A 9 6.85 10.74 15.87
C ARG A 9 7.19 10.99 17.35
N ARG A 10 6.77 12.11 17.95
CA ARG A 10 7.21 12.65 19.27
C ARG A 10 6.18 12.47 20.36
N LEU A 11 5.02 11.88 20.09
CA LEU A 11 4.10 11.49 21.16
C LEU A 11 4.55 10.22 21.90
N PHE A 12 5.64 9.55 21.51
CA PHE A 12 6.21 8.43 22.26
C PHE A 12 7.74 8.48 22.45
N LEU A 13 8.10 8.23 23.72
CA LEU A 13 9.40 7.79 24.28
C LEU A 13 10.45 8.85 24.63
N SER A 14 10.58 9.04 25.95
CA SER A 14 11.77 9.51 26.65
C SER A 14 12.66 8.32 27.08
N GLY A 15 13.98 8.47 26.89
CA GLY A 15 14.96 8.12 27.92
C GLY A 15 15.70 6.78 27.87
N ALA A 16 17.02 6.91 27.72
CA ALA A 16 18.12 6.11 28.29
C ALA A 16 18.72 4.96 27.44
N ALA A 17 19.99 5.18 27.06
CA ALA A 17 20.88 4.20 26.45
C ALA A 17 21.65 3.42 27.54
N VAL A 18 21.68 2.09 27.41
CA VAL A 18 22.67 1.23 28.08
C VAL A 18 23.27 0.33 27.01
N SER A 19 24.59 0.36 26.89
CA SER A 19 25.39 -0.43 25.97
C SER A 19 25.53 -1.88 26.45
N GLY A 20 25.20 -2.83 25.57
CA GLY A 20 25.51 -4.25 25.76
C GLY A 20 25.89 -4.86 24.42
N ALA A 21 27.17 -5.24 24.28
CA ALA A 21 27.69 -5.90 23.10
C ALA A 21 27.20 -7.36 23.07
N GLY A 22 26.50 -7.74 22.01
CA GLY A 22 26.09 -9.11 21.74
C GLY A 22 26.48 -9.51 20.32
N VAL A 23 27.31 -10.55 20.22
CA VAL A 23 27.80 -11.15 18.98
C VAL A 23 26.62 -11.69 18.15
N VAL A 24 26.47 -11.22 16.92
CA VAL A 24 25.47 -11.73 15.96
C VAL A 24 26.12 -12.80 15.09
N LEU A 25 25.70 -14.05 15.27
CA LEU A 25 25.98 -15.13 14.32
C LEU A 25 25.15 -14.89 13.04
N ALA A 26 25.83 -14.49 11.97
CA ALA A 26 25.24 -14.30 10.66
C ALA A 26 24.96 -15.68 10.01
N GLN A 27 23.72 -16.16 10.09
CA GLN A 27 23.27 -17.20 9.17
C GLN A 27 23.12 -16.58 7.78
N ARG A 28 24.03 -16.99 6.89
CA ARG A 28 24.06 -16.61 5.48
C ARG A 28 22.87 -17.25 4.77
N VAL A 29 21.77 -16.50 4.67
CA VAL A 29 20.61 -16.89 3.85
C VAL A 29 21.02 -16.72 2.39
N GLU A 30 21.21 -17.83 1.70
CA GLU A 30 21.35 -17.85 0.24
C GLU A 30 20.05 -17.31 -0.38
N VAL A 31 20.15 -16.16 -1.05
CA VAL A 31 19.07 -15.62 -1.87
C VAL A 31 18.96 -16.49 -3.12
N ARG A 32 18.09 -17.51 -3.08
CA ARG A 32 17.63 -18.15 -4.32
C ARG A 32 16.81 -17.12 -5.09
N LYS A 33 17.26 -16.75 -6.30
CA LYS A 33 16.48 -16.03 -7.31
C LYS A 33 15.21 -16.86 -7.59
N SER A 34 14.12 -16.60 -6.88
CA SER A 34 12.84 -17.30 -7.06
C SER A 34 11.92 -16.53 -8.00
N GLY A 35 12.41 -16.19 -9.20
CA GLY A 35 11.59 -15.59 -10.24
C GLY A 35 11.77 -16.39 -11.51
N GLN A 36 10.70 -17.04 -12.00
CA GLN A 36 10.60 -17.26 -13.44
C GLN A 36 10.82 -15.90 -14.10
N GLY A 37 11.79 -15.81 -15.02
CA GLY A 37 12.11 -14.55 -15.69
C GLY A 37 10.86 -13.93 -16.34
N ARG A 38 10.92 -12.62 -16.61
CA ARG A 38 9.82 -11.92 -17.28
C ARG A 38 9.46 -12.60 -18.60
N LEU A 39 8.16 -12.71 -18.87
CA LEU A 39 7.65 -13.25 -20.13
C LEU A 39 7.79 -12.21 -21.23
N ALA A 40 8.38 -12.61 -22.37
CA ALA A 40 8.46 -11.77 -23.55
C ALA A 40 7.07 -11.62 -24.20
N ILE A 41 6.54 -10.41 -24.24
CA ILE A 41 5.24 -10.09 -24.84
C ILE A 41 5.39 -9.16 -26.05
N SER A 42 4.64 -9.40 -27.13
CA SER A 42 4.48 -8.44 -28.23
C SER A 42 3.06 -7.86 -28.21
N LEU A 43 2.96 -6.54 -28.41
CA LEU A 43 1.69 -5.83 -28.54
C LEU A 43 1.43 -5.38 -29.99
N ASP A 44 2.25 -5.79 -30.95
CA ASP A 44 2.22 -5.27 -32.34
C ASP A 44 0.93 -5.63 -33.10
N ARG A 45 0.17 -6.62 -32.58
CA ARG A 45 -1.13 -7.03 -33.13
C ARG A 45 -2.32 -6.40 -32.41
N LEU A 46 -2.09 -5.49 -31.47
CA LEU A 46 -3.13 -4.68 -30.86
C LEU A 46 -3.26 -3.36 -31.61
N VAL A 47 -4.33 -3.22 -32.38
CA VAL A 47 -4.54 -2.05 -33.24
C VAL A 47 -5.61 -1.13 -32.63
N SER A 48 -5.33 0.16 -32.55
CA SER A 48 -6.35 1.17 -32.26
C SER A 48 -6.85 1.83 -33.54
N ASP A 49 -8.08 2.33 -33.54
CA ASP A 49 -8.66 3.11 -34.64
C ASP A 49 -8.00 4.48 -34.92
N GLY A 50 -6.94 4.82 -34.20
CA GLY A 50 -6.20 6.08 -34.35
C GLY A 50 -6.80 7.25 -33.57
N SER A 51 -7.94 7.07 -32.90
CA SER A 51 -8.50 8.08 -32.00
C SER A 51 -7.55 8.43 -30.84
N PRO A 52 -7.60 9.65 -30.29
CA PRO A 52 -6.81 10.01 -29.10
C PRO A 52 -7.01 9.03 -27.95
N GLU A 53 -8.23 8.54 -27.75
CA GLU A 53 -8.57 7.59 -26.69
C GLU A 53 -8.05 6.18 -26.98
N GLY A 54 -8.13 5.71 -28.23
CA GLY A 54 -7.52 4.45 -28.64
C GLY A 54 -5.99 4.45 -28.44
N GLN A 55 -5.32 5.54 -28.81
CA GLN A 55 -3.87 5.70 -28.60
C GLN A 55 -3.51 5.77 -27.11
N LEU A 56 -4.29 6.52 -26.31
CA LEU A 56 -4.11 6.59 -24.87
C LEU A 56 -4.30 5.22 -24.22
N PHE A 57 -5.32 4.47 -24.63
CA PHE A 57 -5.57 3.12 -24.12
C PHE A 57 -4.36 2.21 -24.33
N VAL A 58 -3.84 2.12 -25.56
CA VAL A 58 -2.70 1.24 -25.88
C VAL A 58 -1.45 1.67 -25.09
N LYS A 59 -1.20 2.97 -24.97
CA LYS A 59 -0.08 3.51 -24.19
C LYS A 59 -0.16 3.13 -22.72
N VAL A 60 -1.33 3.24 -22.10
CA VAL A 60 -1.54 2.92 -20.68
C VAL A 60 -1.44 1.41 -20.46
N LEU A 61 -2.11 0.61 -21.29
CA LEU A 61 -2.04 -0.84 -21.23
C LEU A 61 -0.61 -1.36 -21.33
N ARG A 62 0.18 -0.86 -22.29
CA ARG A 62 1.60 -1.19 -22.43
C ARG A 62 2.38 -0.86 -21.15
N ALA A 63 2.20 0.35 -20.61
CA ALA A 63 2.90 0.78 -19.40
C ALA A 63 2.55 -0.09 -18.18
N ASP A 64 1.29 -0.49 -18.03
CA ASP A 64 0.82 -1.31 -16.92
C ASP A 64 1.35 -2.73 -16.97
N LEU A 65 1.35 -3.36 -18.15
CA LEU A 65 1.91 -4.69 -18.34
C LEU A 65 3.40 -4.70 -17.98
N LEU A 66 4.17 -3.69 -18.38
CA LEU A 66 5.59 -3.58 -18.04
C LEU A 66 5.84 -3.21 -16.56
N ARG A 67 4.91 -2.46 -15.94
CA ARG A 67 4.97 -2.11 -14.52
C ARG A 67 4.62 -3.29 -13.62
N SER A 68 3.81 -4.25 -14.11
CA SER A 68 3.46 -5.47 -13.39
C SER A 68 4.66 -6.37 -13.06
N GLY A 69 5.80 -6.15 -13.72
CA GLY A 69 7.02 -6.94 -13.51
C GLY A 69 6.91 -8.38 -14.03
N TYR A 70 5.79 -8.79 -14.66
CA TYR A 70 5.66 -10.11 -15.29
C TYR A 70 6.09 -10.12 -16.75
N PHE A 71 6.13 -8.96 -17.39
CA PHE A 71 6.33 -8.84 -18.83
C PHE A 71 7.53 -7.96 -19.17
N GLU A 72 8.16 -8.33 -20.28
CA GLU A 72 9.07 -7.46 -21.01
C GLU A 72 8.64 -7.44 -22.48
N GLU A 73 8.63 -6.25 -23.08
CA GLU A 73 8.17 -6.11 -24.47
C GLU A 73 9.27 -6.52 -25.44
N ARG A 74 8.96 -7.42 -26.37
CA ARG A 74 9.86 -7.82 -27.47
C ARG A 74 9.07 -7.92 -28.77
N ALA A 75 9.55 -7.26 -29.82
CA ALA A 75 8.93 -7.33 -31.15
C ALA A 75 9.13 -8.71 -31.81
N SER A 76 10.31 -9.32 -31.63
CA SER A 76 10.63 -10.67 -32.11
C SER A 76 10.97 -11.60 -30.94
N GLY A 77 10.66 -12.89 -31.10
CA GLY A 77 10.90 -13.89 -30.04
C GLY A 77 9.99 -13.75 -28.81
N ALA A 78 8.84 -13.07 -28.94
CA ALA A 78 7.84 -13.03 -27.88
C ALA A 78 7.25 -14.44 -27.66
N SER A 79 7.06 -14.83 -26.39
CA SER A 79 6.37 -16.06 -26.02
C SER A 79 4.86 -15.89 -25.95
N VAL A 80 4.40 -14.64 -25.80
CA VAL A 80 2.99 -14.25 -25.80
C VAL A 80 2.76 -13.09 -26.76
N VAL A 81 1.69 -13.15 -27.55
CA VAL A 81 1.25 -12.05 -28.41
C VAL A 81 -0.09 -11.55 -27.91
N LEU A 82 -0.17 -10.24 -27.67
CA LEU A 82 -1.41 -9.54 -27.41
C LEU A 82 -1.96 -9.02 -28.75
N ALA A 83 -3.09 -9.57 -29.15
CA ALA A 83 -3.77 -9.21 -30.38
C ALA A 83 -5.15 -8.64 -30.08
N GLY A 84 -5.62 -7.71 -30.91
CA GLY A 84 -6.93 -7.12 -30.68
C GLY A 84 -7.18 -5.84 -31.43
N ARG A 85 -8.35 -5.26 -31.17
CA ARG A 85 -8.75 -3.97 -31.69
C ARG A 85 -9.36 -3.08 -30.62
N VAL A 86 -9.08 -1.79 -30.70
CA VAL A 86 -9.63 -0.76 -29.84
C VAL A 86 -10.35 0.26 -30.71
N LEU A 87 -11.66 0.39 -30.51
CA LEU A 87 -12.55 1.23 -31.31
C LEU A 87 -13.28 2.23 -30.41
N ARG A 88 -13.29 3.49 -30.81
CA ARG A 88 -14.01 4.59 -30.18
C ARG A 88 -15.37 4.75 -30.88
N GLY A 89 -16.44 4.31 -30.20
CA GLY A 89 -17.83 4.58 -30.56
C GLY A 89 -18.45 5.62 -29.64
N GLN A 90 -19.71 5.41 -29.21
CA GLN A 90 -20.29 6.13 -28.06
C GLN A 90 -19.55 5.77 -26.76
N GLU A 91 -19.06 4.54 -26.69
CA GLU A 91 -18.15 4.04 -25.67
C GLU A 91 -16.84 3.59 -26.34
N LEU A 92 -15.76 3.53 -25.56
CA LEU A 92 -14.52 2.89 -25.99
C LEU A 92 -14.66 1.39 -25.81
N ARG A 93 -14.41 0.60 -26.86
CA ARG A 93 -14.49 -0.86 -26.83
C ARG A 93 -13.14 -1.46 -27.22
N ALA A 94 -12.60 -2.34 -26.36
CA ALA A 94 -11.36 -3.06 -26.58
C ALA A 94 -11.65 -4.57 -26.63
N GLU A 95 -11.37 -5.19 -27.77
CA GLU A 95 -11.42 -6.65 -27.93
C GLU A 95 -9.98 -7.16 -27.92
N VAL A 96 -9.61 -7.88 -26.87
CA VAL A 96 -8.21 -8.23 -26.59
C VAL A 96 -8.08 -9.73 -26.36
N GLN A 97 -7.03 -10.32 -26.93
CA GLN A 97 -6.67 -11.72 -26.76
C GLN A 97 -5.17 -11.85 -26.50
N ALA A 98 -4.81 -12.64 -25.49
CA ALA A 98 -3.44 -13.05 -25.25
C ALA A 98 -3.26 -14.50 -25.71
N VAL A 99 -2.32 -14.72 -26.62
CA VAL A 99 -2.08 -16.01 -27.26
C VAL A 99 -0.64 -16.43 -27.02
N GLN A 100 -0.44 -17.66 -26.54
CA GLN A 100 0.87 -18.26 -26.42
C GLN A 100 1.39 -18.67 -27.79
N VAL A 101 2.64 -18.32 -28.12
CA VAL A 101 3.18 -18.50 -29.47
C VAL A 101 3.50 -19.96 -29.78
N ALA A 102 4.00 -20.72 -28.81
CA ALA A 102 4.50 -22.08 -29.01
C ALA A 102 3.42 -23.05 -29.51
N ASP A 103 2.22 -22.98 -28.94
CA ASP A 103 1.11 -23.90 -29.20
C ASP A 103 -0.16 -23.20 -29.70
N ARG A 104 -0.09 -21.88 -29.91
CA ARG A 104 -1.24 -21.02 -30.29
C ARG A 104 -2.40 -21.09 -29.29
N LYS A 105 -2.13 -21.48 -28.05
CA LYS A 105 -3.15 -21.54 -27.00
C LYS A 105 -3.61 -20.13 -26.64
N ARG A 106 -4.92 -19.93 -26.66
CA ARG A 106 -5.54 -18.70 -26.14
C ARG A 106 -5.51 -18.73 -24.61
N LEU A 107 -4.64 -17.92 -24.01
CA LEU A 107 -4.52 -17.76 -22.56
C LEU A 107 -5.64 -16.86 -22.03
N MET A 108 -6.00 -15.84 -22.81
CA MET A 108 -7.06 -14.90 -22.47
C MET A 108 -7.73 -14.39 -23.74
N GLY A 109 -9.04 -14.15 -23.69
CA GLY A 109 -9.76 -13.46 -24.77
C GLY A 109 -11.09 -12.90 -24.28
N ARG A 110 -11.27 -11.58 -24.34
CA ARG A 110 -12.49 -10.91 -23.89
C ARG A 110 -12.67 -9.55 -24.55
N ALA A 111 -13.92 -9.11 -24.65
CA ALA A 111 -14.27 -7.73 -24.99
C ALA A 111 -14.52 -6.91 -23.70
N PHE A 112 -14.03 -5.68 -23.69
CA PHE A 112 -14.24 -4.71 -22.63
C PHE A 112 -14.81 -3.45 -23.24
N SER A 113 -15.73 -2.79 -22.53
CA SER A 113 -16.20 -1.46 -22.89
C SER A 113 -16.21 -0.54 -21.68
N GLY A 114 -16.25 0.75 -21.96
CA GLY A 114 -16.51 1.76 -20.95
C GLY A 114 -16.60 3.16 -21.54
N PRO A 115 -17.00 4.14 -20.71
CA PRO A 115 -17.07 5.53 -21.11
C PRO A 115 -15.75 6.04 -21.68
N VAL A 116 -15.81 6.87 -22.71
CA VAL A 116 -14.62 7.46 -23.39
C VAL A 116 -13.75 8.25 -22.41
N ASN A 117 -14.37 8.97 -21.46
CA ASN A 117 -13.65 9.70 -20.41
C ASN A 117 -12.99 8.79 -19.35
N ALA A 118 -13.28 7.48 -19.34
CA ALA A 118 -12.72 6.48 -18.45
C ALA A 118 -11.69 5.57 -19.16
N THR A 119 -11.11 6.04 -20.27
CA THR A 119 -10.13 5.30 -21.11
C THR A 119 -9.01 4.65 -20.29
N ARG A 120 -8.41 5.40 -19.35
CA ARG A 120 -7.33 4.88 -18.49
C ARG A 120 -7.80 3.72 -17.61
N ALA A 121 -8.95 3.89 -16.96
CA ALA A 121 -9.55 2.84 -16.12
C ALA A 121 -9.90 1.59 -16.94
N LEU A 122 -10.32 1.74 -18.20
CA LEU A 122 -10.51 0.60 -19.10
C LEU A 122 -9.19 -0.12 -19.39
N ALA A 123 -8.13 0.62 -19.73
CA ALA A 123 -6.81 0.05 -19.99
C ALA A 123 -6.25 -0.70 -18.76
N HIS A 124 -6.39 -0.12 -17.57
CA HIS A 124 -6.01 -0.75 -16.30
C HIS A 124 -6.73 -2.10 -16.07
N ARG A 125 -8.06 -2.14 -16.27
CA ARG A 125 -8.83 -3.40 -16.15
C ARG A 125 -8.39 -4.45 -17.18
N VAL A 126 -8.05 -4.03 -18.39
CA VAL A 126 -7.52 -4.94 -19.42
C VAL A 126 -6.15 -5.46 -19.02
N ALA A 127 -5.26 -4.61 -18.50
CA ALA A 127 -3.96 -5.03 -18.01
C ALA A 127 -4.08 -6.08 -16.90
N ASP A 128 -4.96 -5.88 -15.93
CA ASP A 128 -5.21 -6.85 -14.85
C ASP A 128 -5.74 -8.18 -15.39
N ALA A 129 -6.64 -8.15 -16.37
CA ALA A 129 -7.16 -9.37 -17.00
C ALA A 129 -6.09 -10.11 -17.82
N VAL A 130 -5.19 -9.39 -18.49
CA VAL A 130 -4.06 -9.98 -19.22
C VAL A 130 -3.04 -10.59 -18.26
N VAL A 131 -2.67 -9.88 -17.19
CA VAL A 131 -1.78 -10.43 -16.14
C VAL A 131 -2.38 -11.72 -15.60
N LEU A 132 -3.64 -11.70 -15.16
CA LEU A 132 -4.31 -12.88 -14.61
C LEU A 132 -4.41 -14.03 -15.61
N GLY A 133 -4.82 -13.76 -16.84
CA GLY A 133 -5.01 -14.79 -17.85
C GLY A 133 -3.69 -15.43 -18.32
N VAL A 134 -2.59 -14.68 -18.31
CA VAL A 134 -1.29 -15.17 -18.78
C VAL A 134 -0.46 -15.80 -17.65
N THR A 135 -0.51 -15.26 -16.43
CA THR A 135 0.36 -15.69 -15.33
C THR A 135 -0.37 -16.44 -14.22
N GLY A 136 -1.70 -16.37 -14.18
CA GLY A 136 -2.51 -16.87 -13.06
C GLY A 136 -2.42 -16.00 -11.78
N GLN A 137 -1.67 -14.90 -11.81
CA GLN A 137 -1.51 -13.99 -10.68
C GLN A 137 -2.42 -12.77 -10.83
N PRO A 138 -2.92 -12.18 -9.72
CA PRO A 138 -3.66 -10.93 -9.78
C PRO A 138 -2.80 -9.78 -10.33
N GLY A 139 -3.43 -8.87 -11.06
CA GLY A 139 -2.85 -7.58 -11.45
C GLY A 139 -3.08 -6.49 -10.40
N MET A 140 -2.42 -5.35 -10.58
CA MET A 140 -2.56 -4.16 -9.71
C MET A 140 -2.99 -2.89 -10.44
N ALA A 141 -3.12 -2.91 -11.77
CA ALA A 141 -3.22 -1.71 -12.59
C ALA A 141 -4.49 -0.90 -12.28
N SER A 142 -5.60 -1.57 -11.92
CA SER A 142 -6.84 -0.89 -11.53
C SER A 142 -6.84 -0.33 -10.11
N ALA A 143 -5.77 -0.56 -9.34
CA ALA A 143 -5.66 -0.03 -7.99
C ALA A 143 -5.53 1.50 -7.99
N ARG A 144 -5.89 2.11 -6.86
CA ARG A 144 -5.75 3.53 -6.59
C ARG A 144 -4.91 3.76 -5.34
N LEU A 145 -4.31 4.93 -5.26
CA LEU A 145 -3.59 5.38 -4.07
C LEU A 145 -4.38 6.47 -3.37
N ALA A 146 -4.40 6.39 -2.05
CA ALA A 146 -4.65 7.51 -1.16
C ALA A 146 -3.31 7.92 -0.57
N LEU A 147 -3.06 9.21 -0.43
CA LEU A 147 -1.76 9.72 0.01
C LEU A 147 -1.89 11.11 0.62
N VAL A 148 -0.92 11.49 1.42
CA VAL A 148 -0.86 12.82 2.05
C VAL A 148 0.09 13.70 1.25
N GLY A 149 -0.36 14.91 0.91
CA GLY A 149 0.43 15.88 0.16
C GLY A 149 0.39 17.27 0.78
N ASN A 150 1.43 18.07 0.57
CA ASN A 150 1.53 19.46 1.07
C ASN A 150 1.38 20.53 -0.03
N GLN A 151 0.90 20.17 -1.22
CA GLN A 151 0.83 21.03 -2.40
C GLN A 151 -0.10 22.24 -2.20
N SER A 152 -1.09 22.09 -1.31
CA SER A 152 -2.00 23.18 -0.94
C SER A 152 -1.44 24.16 0.10
N GLY A 153 -0.21 23.93 0.60
CA GLY A 153 0.35 24.61 1.77
C GLY A 153 0.01 23.94 3.11
N HIS A 154 -0.94 22.99 3.11
CA HIS A 154 -1.30 22.17 4.26
C HIS A 154 -1.23 20.67 3.89
N LYS A 155 -1.04 19.81 4.90
CA LYS A 155 -1.10 18.35 4.71
C LYS A 155 -2.55 17.94 4.46
N GLU A 156 -2.84 17.54 3.24
CA GLU A 156 -4.18 17.16 2.80
C GLU A 156 -4.18 15.76 2.19
N LEU A 157 -5.36 15.13 2.17
CA LEU A 157 -5.58 13.88 1.49
C LEU A 157 -5.69 14.10 -0.01
N TYR A 158 -4.97 13.29 -0.77
CA TYR A 158 -5.07 13.19 -2.23
C TYR A 158 -5.34 11.74 -2.63
N VAL A 159 -5.91 11.57 -3.82
CA VAL A 159 -6.03 10.25 -4.46
C VAL A 159 -5.57 10.31 -5.91
N CYS A 160 -5.07 9.18 -6.41
CA CYS A 160 -4.61 9.03 -7.80
C CYS A 160 -4.71 7.56 -8.26
N ASP A 161 -4.49 7.30 -9.55
CA ASP A 161 -4.29 5.96 -10.08
C ASP A 161 -2.97 5.38 -9.53
N VAL A 162 -2.82 4.05 -9.47
CA VAL A 162 -1.59 3.39 -8.97
C VAL A 162 -0.32 3.77 -9.74
N ASP A 163 -0.47 4.22 -10.99
CA ASP A 163 0.64 4.68 -11.81
C ASP A 163 0.98 6.18 -11.62
N GLY A 164 0.30 6.85 -10.69
CA GLY A 164 0.52 8.25 -10.33
C GLY A 164 -0.25 9.27 -11.18
N ALA A 165 -1.06 8.84 -12.15
CA ALA A 165 -1.92 9.75 -12.92
C ALA A 165 -3.18 10.16 -12.14
N ASN A 166 -3.90 11.17 -12.64
CA ASN A 166 -5.19 11.62 -12.08
C ASN A 166 -5.14 12.03 -10.60
N VAL A 167 -4.03 12.64 -10.18
CA VAL A 167 -3.88 13.17 -8.81
C VAL A 167 -4.91 14.25 -8.56
N ARG A 168 -5.71 14.08 -7.51
CA ARG A 168 -6.69 15.09 -7.06
C ARG A 168 -6.71 15.21 -5.54
N GLN A 169 -6.84 16.44 -5.07
CA GLN A 169 -7.06 16.73 -3.65
C GLN A 169 -8.48 16.30 -3.25
N VAL A 170 -8.61 15.65 -2.09
CA VAL A 170 -9.88 15.16 -1.55
C VAL A 170 -10.34 16.02 -0.38
N THR A 171 -9.44 16.35 0.53
CA THR A 171 -9.76 17.17 1.71
C THR A 171 -9.30 18.61 1.51
N LYS A 172 -9.98 19.54 2.19
CA LYS A 172 -9.58 20.95 2.32
C LYS A 172 -9.68 21.34 3.79
N ASP A 173 -9.17 20.47 4.64
CA ASP A 173 -9.31 20.55 6.10
C ASP A 173 -8.49 21.72 6.67
N ARG A 174 -7.47 22.22 5.93
CA ARG A 174 -6.52 23.27 6.35
C ARG A 174 -5.88 22.96 7.70
N SER A 175 -5.68 21.67 7.94
CA SER A 175 -5.15 21.11 9.18
C SER A 175 -4.25 19.92 8.82
N ILE A 176 -3.72 19.21 9.82
CA ILE A 176 -2.93 18.01 9.59
C ILE A 176 -3.86 16.85 9.22
N VAL A 177 -3.63 16.24 8.06
CA VAL A 177 -4.24 14.96 7.64
C VAL A 177 -3.16 13.90 7.51
N VAL A 178 -3.38 12.73 8.10
CA VAL A 178 -2.46 11.58 8.06
C VAL A 178 -3.15 10.23 8.07
N ALA A 179 -2.33 9.17 7.90
CA ALA A 179 -2.72 7.77 8.00
C ALA A 179 -4.00 7.45 7.19
N PRO A 180 -4.01 7.69 5.87
CA PRO A 180 -5.14 7.29 5.04
C PRO A 180 -5.23 5.76 4.97
N ALA A 181 -6.45 5.23 4.95
CA ALA A 181 -6.73 3.82 4.75
C ALA A 181 -7.97 3.65 3.89
N TRP A 182 -7.89 2.85 2.82
CA TRP A 182 -9.05 2.57 1.99
C TRP A 182 -10.06 1.70 2.72
N MET A 183 -11.34 1.98 2.47
CA MET A 183 -12.39 1.01 2.72
C MET A 183 -12.36 -0.10 1.66
N PRO A 184 -12.84 -1.33 1.97
CA PRO A 184 -12.85 -2.44 1.02
C PRO A 184 -13.69 -2.21 -0.25
N ASP A 185 -14.62 -1.25 -0.22
CA ASP A 185 -15.36 -0.82 -1.42
C ASP A 185 -14.47 -0.08 -2.45
N GLY A 186 -13.26 0.29 -2.03
CA GLY A 186 -12.30 1.07 -2.78
C GLY A 186 -12.75 2.49 -3.09
N GLN A 187 -13.93 2.95 -2.65
CA GLN A 187 -14.49 4.27 -2.96
C GLN A 187 -14.22 5.31 -1.88
N GLN A 188 -14.13 4.86 -0.63
CA GLN A 188 -14.03 5.73 0.52
C GLN A 188 -12.69 5.52 1.24
N VAL A 189 -12.18 6.60 1.82
CA VAL A 189 -10.93 6.61 2.57
C VAL A 189 -11.22 7.04 4.01
N LEU A 190 -10.75 6.24 4.96
CA LEU A 190 -10.59 6.67 6.34
C LEU A 190 -9.30 7.46 6.48
N TYR A 191 -9.30 8.50 7.30
CA TYR A 191 -8.12 9.31 7.54
C TYR A 191 -8.19 9.95 8.92
N THR A 192 -7.03 10.26 9.50
CA THR A 192 -6.96 11.02 10.76
C THR A 192 -6.79 12.50 10.43
N SER A 193 -7.59 13.38 11.05
CA SER A 193 -7.49 14.82 10.87
C SER A 193 -7.58 15.58 12.18
N TYR A 194 -6.80 16.66 12.26
CA TYR A 194 -6.74 17.57 13.42
C TYR A 194 -7.68 18.77 13.29
N LYS A 195 -8.53 18.83 12.26
CA LYS A 195 -9.43 19.98 12.01
C LYS A 195 -10.40 20.31 13.14
N GLY A 196 -10.65 19.35 14.04
CA GLY A 196 -11.49 19.54 15.22
C GLY A 196 -10.72 19.91 16.49
N GLY A 197 -9.45 20.32 16.38
CA GLY A 197 -8.56 20.63 17.52
C GLY A 197 -7.84 19.42 18.11
N TYR A 198 -8.46 18.23 18.02
CA TYR A 198 -7.87 16.94 18.39
C TYR A 198 -7.85 15.97 17.20
N PRO A 199 -6.92 15.00 17.17
CA PRO A 199 -6.90 13.96 16.14
C PRO A 199 -8.15 13.09 16.26
N ASN A 200 -8.95 13.13 15.20
CA ASN A 200 -10.16 12.33 15.04
C ASN A 200 -10.11 11.54 13.74
N VAL A 201 -10.81 10.41 13.71
CA VAL A 201 -10.94 9.59 12.50
C VAL A 201 -12.13 10.09 11.68
N TYR A 202 -11.90 10.35 10.40
CA TYR A 202 -12.90 10.79 9.44
C TYR A 202 -13.00 9.80 8.28
N GLN A 203 -14.10 9.90 7.54
CA GLN A 203 -14.38 9.13 6.33
C GLN A 203 -14.76 10.11 5.22
N THR A 204 -14.15 9.95 4.05
CA THR A 204 -14.48 10.80 2.88
C THR A 204 -15.96 10.71 2.53
N GLY A 205 -16.59 11.86 2.24
CA GLY A 205 -18.02 11.93 1.89
C GLY A 205 -18.97 11.99 3.08
N ARG A 206 -18.51 11.73 4.31
CA ARG A 206 -19.33 11.81 5.53
C ARG A 206 -19.22 13.19 6.19
N ARG A 207 -20.35 13.73 6.66
CA ARG A 207 -20.38 14.94 7.50
C ARG A 207 -20.07 14.55 8.96
N GLY A 208 -18.86 14.85 9.42
CA GLY A 208 -18.42 14.64 10.81
C GLY A 208 -17.45 13.48 11.02
N ALA A 209 -16.90 13.40 12.23
CA ALA A 209 -15.95 12.35 12.61
C ALA A 209 -16.66 10.99 12.76
N LEU A 210 -15.98 9.94 12.30
CA LEU A 210 -16.35 8.55 12.49
C LEU A 210 -16.04 8.06 13.92
N ALA A 211 -14.89 8.46 14.46
CA ALA A 211 -14.51 8.25 15.87
C ALA A 211 -13.97 9.54 16.48
N ARG A 212 -14.48 9.88 17.68
CA ARG A 212 -14.19 11.10 18.42
C ARG A 212 -14.34 10.93 19.93
N PHE A 213 -13.70 9.90 20.47
CA PHE A 213 -13.59 9.71 21.91
C PHE A 213 -12.64 10.75 22.52
N GLY A 214 -12.66 10.89 23.85
CA GLY A 214 -11.71 11.77 24.54
C GLY A 214 -10.27 11.36 24.27
N GLY A 215 -9.41 12.33 23.95
CA GLY A 215 -7.99 12.11 23.66
C GLY A 215 -7.70 11.80 22.19
N LEU A 216 -6.71 10.94 21.96
CA LEU A 216 -6.24 10.51 20.64
C LEU A 216 -7.24 9.53 20.00
N ASN A 217 -7.61 9.76 18.74
CA ASN A 217 -8.31 8.81 17.88
C ASN A 217 -7.60 8.77 16.52
N ALA A 218 -6.84 7.71 16.24
CA ALA A 218 -5.94 7.70 15.09
C ALA A 218 -5.77 6.34 14.42
N SER A 219 -5.21 6.38 13.20
CA SER A 219 -4.73 5.22 12.43
C SER A 219 -5.77 4.11 12.27
N ALA A 220 -6.97 4.47 11.79
CA ALA A 220 -8.02 3.49 11.58
C ALA A 220 -7.75 2.62 10.34
N ALA A 221 -7.95 1.31 10.47
CA ALA A 221 -7.88 0.34 9.38
C ALA A 221 -9.15 -0.50 9.34
N VAL A 222 -9.74 -0.68 8.16
CA VAL A 222 -11.00 -1.40 7.98
C VAL A 222 -10.75 -2.91 7.82
N SER A 223 -11.61 -3.72 8.42
CA SER A 223 -11.59 -5.17 8.26
C SER A 223 -11.86 -5.58 6.80
N PRO A 224 -11.32 -6.71 6.31
CA PRO A 224 -11.51 -7.12 4.91
C PRO A 224 -12.98 -7.29 4.50
N ASP A 225 -13.86 -7.62 5.45
CA ASP A 225 -15.31 -7.76 5.24
C ASP A 225 -16.08 -6.42 5.26
N GLY A 226 -15.40 -5.30 5.55
CA GLY A 226 -16.00 -3.96 5.59
C GLY A 226 -16.93 -3.70 6.76
N ARG A 227 -16.93 -4.54 7.80
CA ARG A 227 -17.88 -4.43 8.93
C ARG A 227 -17.31 -3.71 10.14
N SER A 228 -16.00 -3.77 10.34
CA SER A 228 -15.33 -3.24 11.52
C SER A 228 -14.13 -2.37 11.14
N MET A 229 -13.72 -1.48 12.04
CA MET A 229 -12.44 -0.81 11.98
C MET A 229 -11.63 -1.11 13.23
N ALA A 230 -10.34 -1.36 13.05
CA ALA A 230 -9.35 -1.30 14.12
C ALA A 230 -8.83 0.14 14.19
N LEU A 231 -8.59 0.66 15.39
CA LEU A 231 -8.11 2.02 15.60
C LEU A 231 -7.40 2.15 16.94
N ILE A 232 -6.62 3.22 17.08
CA ILE A 232 -5.92 3.55 18.32
C ILE A 232 -6.70 4.62 19.07
N LEU A 233 -7.04 4.35 20.33
CA LEU A 233 -7.69 5.30 21.22
C LEU A 233 -6.88 5.49 22.50
N SER A 234 -6.75 6.72 22.97
CA SER A 234 -6.17 7.02 24.30
C SER A 234 -7.23 7.31 25.37
N LYS A 235 -8.50 6.99 25.12
CA LYS A 235 -9.62 7.32 26.00
C LYS A 235 -9.51 6.72 27.41
N ASP A 236 -8.73 5.65 27.57
CA ASP A 236 -8.54 4.91 28.82
C ASP A 236 -7.15 5.17 29.45
N GLY A 237 -6.49 6.27 29.09
CA GLY A 237 -5.20 6.69 29.63
C GLY A 237 -4.09 6.66 28.58
N ASN A 238 -3.45 5.50 28.38
CA ASN A 238 -2.47 5.32 27.30
C ASN A 238 -3.15 4.93 25.98
N PRO A 239 -2.49 5.16 24.83
CA PRO A 239 -2.98 4.76 23.51
C PRO A 239 -3.03 3.25 23.37
N GLU A 240 -4.20 2.71 23.08
CA GLU A 240 -4.48 1.27 23.06
C GLU A 240 -5.22 0.89 21.77
N LEU A 241 -5.12 -0.37 21.37
CA LEU A 241 -5.79 -0.94 20.20
C LEU A 241 -7.24 -1.30 20.51
N TYR A 242 -8.15 -0.80 19.68
CA TYR A 242 -9.58 -1.11 19.72
C TYR A 242 -10.06 -1.62 18.38
N VAL A 243 -11.19 -2.32 18.42
CA VAL A 243 -12.02 -2.65 17.25
C VAL A 243 -13.41 -2.08 17.48
N GLN A 244 -13.98 -1.43 16.47
CA GLN A 244 -15.31 -0.84 16.51
C GLN A 244 -16.12 -1.24 15.27
N SER A 245 -17.43 -1.44 15.41
CA SER A 245 -18.31 -1.60 14.25
C SER A 245 -18.38 -0.32 13.42
N LEU A 246 -18.32 -0.44 12.09
CA LEU A 246 -18.49 0.69 11.18
C LEU A 246 -19.93 1.23 11.16
N SER A 247 -20.92 0.41 11.55
CA SER A 247 -22.30 0.86 11.76
C SER A 247 -22.46 1.73 13.02
N GLY A 248 -21.41 1.85 13.84
CA GLY A 248 -21.45 2.47 15.16
C GLY A 248 -21.64 1.44 16.28
N GLY A 249 -21.21 1.81 17.49
CA GLY A 249 -21.22 0.92 18.65
C GLY A 249 -20.18 -0.21 18.58
N GLY A 250 -20.35 -1.22 19.45
CA GLY A 250 -19.53 -2.45 19.43
C GLY A 250 -18.04 -2.21 19.69
N LEU A 251 -17.68 -1.18 20.46
CA LEU A 251 -16.29 -0.86 20.76
C LEU A 251 -15.70 -1.92 21.70
N ARG A 252 -14.69 -2.65 21.24
CA ARG A 252 -13.96 -3.67 21.99
C ARG A 252 -12.49 -3.29 22.09
N ARG A 253 -11.96 -3.27 23.32
CA ARG A 253 -10.52 -3.12 23.57
C ARG A 253 -9.80 -4.44 23.29
N ILE A 254 -8.70 -4.38 22.54
CA ILE A 254 -7.92 -5.56 22.11
C ILE A 254 -6.61 -5.66 22.91
N SER A 255 -5.95 -4.54 23.15
CA SER A 255 -4.74 -4.47 23.98
C SER A 255 -5.04 -3.82 25.33
N SER A 256 -4.29 -4.22 26.35
CA SER A 256 -4.37 -3.62 27.69
C SER A 256 -2.98 -3.57 28.30
N THR A 257 -2.04 -2.95 27.59
CA THR A 257 -0.63 -2.97 27.92
C THR A 257 -0.25 -1.72 28.70
N ARG A 258 -0.05 -1.87 30.02
CA ARG A 258 0.20 -0.72 30.88
C ARG A 258 1.52 -0.03 30.51
N ARG A 259 1.49 1.31 30.43
CA ARG A 259 2.66 2.16 30.12
C ARG A 259 3.33 1.81 28.77
N ALA A 260 2.55 1.28 27.83
CA ALA A 260 2.94 1.12 26.46
C ALA A 260 2.03 1.96 25.56
N ASN A 261 2.45 2.04 24.32
CA ASN A 261 1.85 2.85 23.30
C ASN A 261 1.65 2.04 22.03
N GLU A 262 0.38 1.95 21.65
CA GLU A 262 -0.07 1.14 20.56
C GLU A 262 -0.30 2.03 19.34
N ALA A 263 0.15 1.59 18.16
CA ALA A 263 0.07 2.37 16.94
C ALA A 263 -0.20 1.53 15.68
N SER A 264 -0.68 2.20 14.63
CA SER A 264 -0.74 1.70 13.25
C SER A 264 -1.24 0.26 13.07
N PRO A 265 -2.49 -0.06 13.47
CA PRO A 265 -3.03 -1.39 13.28
C PRO A 265 -3.33 -1.68 11.80
N CYS A 266 -3.20 -2.93 11.39
CA CYS A 266 -3.69 -3.43 10.10
C CYS A 266 -4.24 -4.86 10.23
N TRP A 267 -5.19 -5.20 9.36
CA TRP A 267 -5.88 -6.49 9.39
C TRP A 267 -5.18 -7.54 8.55
N SER A 268 -5.14 -8.76 9.06
CA SER A 268 -4.83 -9.94 8.24
C SER A 268 -5.85 -10.10 7.11
N PRO A 269 -5.48 -10.72 5.98
CA PRO A 269 -6.37 -10.85 4.82
C PRO A 269 -7.67 -11.61 5.08
N ASP A 270 -7.63 -12.55 6.03
CA ASP A 270 -8.77 -13.35 6.49
C ASP A 270 -9.60 -12.66 7.59
N GLY A 271 -9.16 -11.49 8.06
CA GLY A 271 -9.80 -10.73 9.12
C GLY A 271 -9.72 -11.37 10.51
N SER A 272 -8.93 -12.43 10.72
CA SER A 272 -8.86 -13.15 11.99
C SER A 272 -7.86 -12.56 13.00
N GLN A 273 -6.91 -11.75 12.51
CA GLN A 273 -5.80 -11.20 13.27
C GLN A 273 -5.58 -9.72 12.96
N LEU A 274 -4.93 -9.03 13.91
CA LEU A 274 -4.42 -7.69 13.75
C LEU A 274 -2.91 -7.70 13.91
N ALA A 275 -2.19 -7.04 13.02
CA ALA A 275 -0.84 -6.57 13.29
C ALA A 275 -0.89 -5.13 13.78
N TYR A 276 -0.01 -4.77 14.71
CA TYR A 276 0.05 -3.42 15.28
C TYR A 276 1.45 -3.15 15.85
N VAL A 277 1.74 -1.89 16.13
CA VAL A 277 2.96 -1.46 16.79
C VAL A 277 2.72 -1.42 18.30
N SER A 278 3.67 -1.89 19.09
CA SER A 278 3.71 -1.65 20.54
C SER A 278 5.15 -1.38 20.98
N ASP A 279 5.33 -0.43 21.88
CA ASP A 279 6.61 -0.13 22.54
C ASP A 279 6.77 -0.78 23.93
N SER A 280 5.88 -1.71 24.28
CA SER A 280 5.89 -2.45 25.56
C SER A 280 7.21 -3.14 25.93
N ALA A 281 8.10 -3.34 24.96
CA ALA A 281 9.45 -3.86 25.15
C ALA A 281 10.53 -2.75 25.18
N GLY A 282 10.15 -1.51 25.49
CA GLY A 282 11.01 -0.32 25.57
C GLY A 282 11.21 0.42 24.24
N ARG A 283 10.92 -0.20 23.10
CA ARG A 283 10.98 0.43 21.76
C ARG A 283 9.93 -0.15 20.81
N PRO A 284 9.53 0.59 19.75
CA PRO A 284 8.47 0.14 18.84
C PRO A 284 8.82 -1.16 18.11
N HIS A 285 7.96 -2.15 18.28
CA HIS A 285 8.01 -3.44 17.60
C HIS A 285 6.67 -3.81 16.98
N ILE A 286 6.70 -4.69 15.98
CA ILE A 286 5.50 -5.21 15.33
C ILE A 286 5.03 -6.42 16.11
N TYR A 287 3.76 -6.39 16.54
CA TYR A 287 3.06 -7.49 17.19
C TYR A 287 1.89 -7.95 16.34
N VAL A 288 1.52 -9.21 16.51
CA VAL A 288 0.30 -9.81 15.94
C VAL A 288 -0.54 -10.38 17.07
N VAL A 289 -1.85 -10.12 17.04
CA VAL A 289 -2.82 -10.62 18.00
C VAL A 289 -4.02 -11.24 17.27
N ASN A 290 -4.55 -12.34 17.82
CA ASN A 290 -5.76 -12.97 17.30
C ASN A 290 -7.01 -12.31 17.89
N LEU A 291 -8.02 -12.06 17.06
CA LEU A 291 -9.25 -11.40 17.53
C LEU A 291 -10.09 -12.28 18.46
N LYS A 292 -9.94 -13.60 18.40
CA LYS A 292 -10.54 -14.54 19.36
C LYS A 292 -9.84 -14.53 20.73
N GLY A 293 -8.76 -13.76 20.88
CA GLY A 293 -7.97 -13.64 22.11
C GLY A 293 -6.64 -14.40 22.02
N GLY A 294 -5.94 -14.45 23.15
CA GLY A 294 -4.57 -14.98 23.27
C GLY A 294 -3.53 -13.87 23.37
N ALA A 295 -2.32 -14.26 23.77
CA ALA A 295 -1.22 -13.32 23.95
C ALA A 295 -0.72 -12.76 22.60
N PRO A 296 -0.46 -11.45 22.48
CA PRO A 296 0.19 -10.89 21.31
C PRO A 296 1.58 -11.49 21.10
N ARG A 297 1.93 -11.80 19.85
CA ARG A 297 3.24 -12.32 19.47
C ARG A 297 4.04 -11.27 18.72
N ARG A 298 5.25 -11.01 19.20
CA ARG A 298 6.20 -10.12 18.54
C ARG A 298 6.75 -10.75 17.25
N ILE A 299 6.71 -10.01 16.15
CA ILE A 299 7.19 -10.42 14.83
C ILE A 299 8.59 -9.84 14.54
N SER A 300 8.82 -8.56 14.85
CA SER A 300 10.09 -7.91 14.51
C SER A 300 11.19 -8.22 15.53
N ARG A 301 12.34 -8.71 15.05
CA ARG A 301 13.48 -9.12 15.88
C ARG A 301 14.69 -8.18 15.79
N ALA A 302 14.83 -7.46 14.69
CA ALA A 302 15.94 -6.54 14.41
C ALA A 302 15.46 -5.09 14.27
N GLY A 303 16.41 -4.16 14.23
CA GLY A 303 16.15 -2.72 14.12
C GLY A 303 15.87 -2.06 15.47
N SER A 304 16.20 -0.78 15.55
CA SER A 304 15.98 0.05 16.75
C SER A 304 14.53 0.54 16.87
N GLU A 305 13.77 0.49 15.78
CA GLU A 305 12.39 0.95 15.70
C GLU A 305 11.71 0.23 14.54
N ASN A 306 10.50 -0.29 14.74
CA ASN A 306 9.73 -0.98 13.71
C ASN A 306 8.27 -0.51 13.75
N VAL A 307 7.79 0.05 12.66
CA VAL A 307 6.52 0.80 12.59
C VAL A 307 5.79 0.59 11.26
N ALA A 308 4.56 1.10 11.17
CA ALA A 308 3.73 1.10 9.96
C ALA A 308 3.63 -0.29 9.28
N PRO A 309 3.13 -1.32 9.98
CA PRO A 309 2.90 -2.62 9.36
C PRO A 309 1.72 -2.55 8.37
N ASP A 310 1.84 -3.22 7.24
CA ASP A 310 0.73 -3.51 6.34
C ASP A 310 0.73 -5.00 5.93
N TRP A 311 -0.45 -5.61 5.97
CA TRP A 311 -0.63 -7.04 5.73
C TRP A 311 -1.20 -7.28 4.34
N GLY A 312 -0.39 -7.88 3.47
CA GLY A 312 -0.73 -8.15 2.08
C GLY A 312 -1.59 -9.39 1.92
N ARG A 313 -2.34 -9.47 0.80
CA ARG A 313 -3.18 -10.63 0.44
C ARG A 313 -2.38 -11.93 0.28
N ASN A 314 -1.07 -11.82 0.03
CA ASN A 314 -0.11 -12.93 0.00
C ASN A 314 0.20 -13.51 1.41
N GLY A 315 -0.41 -12.96 2.48
CA GLY A 315 -0.20 -13.39 3.86
C GLY A 315 1.06 -12.84 4.52
N GLN A 316 1.86 -12.05 3.81
CA GLN A 316 3.07 -11.43 4.35
C GLN A 316 2.77 -10.05 4.96
N LEU A 317 3.56 -9.68 5.96
CA LEU A 317 3.64 -8.32 6.46
C LEU A 317 4.76 -7.58 5.74
N VAL A 318 4.51 -6.31 5.43
CA VAL A 318 5.56 -5.33 5.17
C VAL A 318 5.57 -4.32 6.30
N TYR A 319 6.74 -3.84 6.72
CA TYR A 319 6.84 -2.78 7.73
C TYR A 319 8.11 -1.96 7.56
N CYS A 320 8.11 -0.76 8.14
CA CYS A 320 9.26 0.12 8.20
C CYS A 320 10.15 -0.24 9.40
N SER A 321 11.45 -0.37 9.20
CA SER A 321 12.43 -0.72 10.24
C SER A 321 13.63 0.22 10.20
N ARG A 322 13.95 0.85 11.32
CA ARG A 322 15.15 1.68 11.46
C ARG A 322 16.37 0.81 11.75
N GLN A 323 17.27 0.71 10.77
CA GLN A 323 18.48 -0.12 10.82
C GLN A 323 19.68 0.68 10.33
N GLY A 324 20.75 0.73 11.13
CA GLY A 324 21.94 1.53 10.78
C GLY A 324 21.62 3.03 10.61
N GLY A 325 20.66 3.54 11.38
CA GLY A 325 20.23 4.94 11.33
C GLY A 325 19.23 5.29 10.22
N ARG A 326 18.95 4.39 9.28
CA ARG A 326 18.04 4.60 8.14
C ARG A 326 16.76 3.78 8.24
N TYR A 327 15.67 4.30 7.71
CA TYR A 327 14.43 3.55 7.55
C TYR A 327 14.46 2.69 6.30
N ARG A 328 14.23 1.39 6.49
CA ARG A 328 14.22 0.36 5.46
C ARG A 328 12.91 -0.40 5.47
N ILE A 329 12.58 -0.98 4.32
CA ILE A 329 11.39 -1.83 4.18
C ILE A 329 11.76 -3.28 4.47
N VAL A 330 11.00 -3.90 5.38
CA VAL A 330 11.14 -5.31 5.73
C VAL A 330 9.90 -6.06 5.31
N VAL A 331 10.09 -7.20 4.65
CA VAL A 331 9.03 -8.17 4.37
C VAL A 331 9.18 -9.33 5.35
N ALA A 332 8.11 -9.68 6.05
CA ALA A 332 8.11 -10.74 7.05
C ALA A 332 6.95 -11.70 6.86
N ASN A 333 7.20 -12.98 7.08
CA ASN A 333 6.16 -13.98 7.24
C ASN A 333 5.68 -13.93 8.71
N PRO A 334 4.44 -13.51 8.98
CA PRO A 334 3.97 -13.37 10.34
C PRO A 334 3.95 -14.71 11.07
N GLN A 335 3.66 -15.84 10.42
CA GLN A 335 3.56 -17.15 11.08
C GLN A 335 4.91 -17.67 11.60
N SER A 336 5.94 -17.67 10.74
CA SER A 336 7.29 -18.16 11.09
C SER A 336 8.18 -17.10 11.75
N GLY A 337 7.89 -15.81 11.54
CA GLY A 337 8.77 -14.72 11.94
C GLY A 337 10.04 -14.58 11.09
N VAL A 338 10.15 -15.34 9.98
CA VAL A 338 11.21 -15.15 8.99
C VAL A 338 11.00 -13.81 8.30
N SER A 339 12.04 -13.00 8.20
CA SER A 339 11.99 -11.68 7.56
C SER A 339 13.21 -11.40 6.71
N ARG A 340 13.06 -10.49 5.76
CA ARG A 340 14.14 -9.98 4.91
C ARG A 340 13.99 -8.48 4.69
N VAL A 341 15.11 -7.78 4.68
CA VAL A 341 15.18 -6.37 4.28
C VAL A 341 15.19 -6.31 2.76
N LEU A 342 14.40 -5.41 2.15
CA LEU A 342 14.49 -5.18 0.71
C LEU A 342 15.82 -4.48 0.38
N PRO A 343 16.60 -4.97 -0.61
CA PRO A 343 17.90 -4.41 -0.97
C PRO A 343 17.72 -3.15 -1.81
N LEU A 344 17.33 -2.05 -1.15
CA LEU A 344 17.10 -0.74 -1.77
C LEU A 344 18.34 0.14 -1.68
N ASP A 345 18.25 1.34 -2.25
CA ASP A 345 19.30 2.34 -2.12
C ASP A 345 19.41 2.89 -0.68
N GLY A 346 20.36 3.81 -0.46
CA GLY A 346 20.64 4.39 0.85
C GLY A 346 19.67 5.47 1.34
N ALA A 347 18.52 5.65 0.69
CA ALA A 347 17.47 6.58 1.12
C ALA A 347 16.66 6.03 2.31
N ASP A 348 15.86 6.90 2.92
CA ASP A 348 14.87 6.50 3.91
C ASP A 348 13.57 6.09 3.21
N TYR A 349 13.06 4.91 3.55
CA TYR A 349 11.81 4.37 3.02
C TYR A 349 10.82 4.11 4.14
N GLU A 350 9.62 4.68 4.02
CA GLU A 350 8.63 4.74 5.09
C GLU A 350 7.21 4.46 4.57
N ASP A 351 6.30 4.23 5.51
CA ASP A 351 4.86 4.02 5.29
C ASP A 351 4.54 3.04 4.15
N PRO A 352 4.98 1.76 4.23
CA PRO A 352 4.71 0.80 3.18
C PRO A 352 3.23 0.38 3.13
N SER A 353 2.68 0.24 1.93
CA SER A 353 1.37 -0.34 1.68
C SER A 353 1.41 -1.31 0.50
N TRP A 354 0.92 -2.53 0.70
CA TRP A 354 0.81 -3.55 -0.33
C TRP A 354 -0.15 -3.14 -1.43
N ALA A 355 0.28 -3.34 -2.67
CA ALA A 355 -0.62 -3.40 -3.82
C ALA A 355 -1.48 -4.68 -3.76
N PRO A 356 -2.65 -4.72 -4.41
CA PRO A 356 -3.58 -5.85 -4.33
C PRO A 356 -3.03 -7.14 -4.98
N ASP A 357 -1.97 -7.04 -5.77
CA ASP A 357 -1.33 -8.19 -6.41
C ASP A 357 -0.46 -9.03 -5.47
N GLY A 358 -0.21 -8.57 -4.24
CA GLY A 358 0.65 -9.27 -3.28
C GLY A 358 2.12 -9.38 -3.71
N ARG A 359 2.57 -8.58 -4.69
CA ARG A 359 3.95 -8.51 -5.17
C ARG A 359 4.55 -7.14 -4.93
N HIS A 360 3.79 -6.07 -5.20
CA HIS A 360 4.31 -4.72 -5.12
C HIS A 360 3.92 -4.02 -3.82
N VAL A 361 4.75 -3.06 -3.42
CA VAL A 361 4.54 -2.22 -2.24
C VAL A 361 4.74 -0.77 -2.64
N VAL A 362 3.80 0.11 -2.35
CA VAL A 362 3.99 1.55 -2.44
C VAL A 362 4.55 2.10 -1.14
N VAL A 363 5.46 3.06 -1.23
CA VAL A 363 6.22 3.62 -0.09
C VAL A 363 6.45 5.11 -0.27
N SER A 364 6.66 5.83 0.82
CA SER A 364 7.32 7.14 0.77
C SER A 364 8.84 6.92 0.79
N ARG A 365 9.56 7.57 -0.12
CA ARG A 365 11.03 7.60 -0.16
C ARG A 365 11.51 9.02 0.06
N SER A 366 12.39 9.20 1.04
CA SER A 366 12.91 10.50 1.45
C SER A 366 14.41 10.64 1.16
N VAL A 367 14.76 11.71 0.44
CA VAL A 367 16.15 12.11 0.16
C VAL A 367 16.28 13.61 0.37
N HIS A 368 17.27 14.06 1.15
CA HIS A 368 17.51 15.47 1.45
C HIS A 368 16.24 16.23 1.87
N TYR A 369 15.45 15.63 2.77
CA TYR A 369 14.19 16.18 3.29
C TYR A 369 13.07 16.38 2.25
N ARG A 370 13.20 15.78 1.06
CA ARG A 370 12.14 15.70 0.06
C ARG A 370 11.56 14.30 0.02
N SER A 371 10.24 14.20 0.02
CA SER A 371 9.53 12.92 0.07
C SER A 371 8.69 12.70 -1.18
N ALA A 372 8.82 11.52 -1.79
CA ALA A 372 8.08 11.15 -2.99
C ALA A 372 7.57 9.70 -2.88
N ILE A 373 6.53 9.37 -3.65
CA ILE A 373 5.95 8.03 -3.65
C ILE A 373 6.63 7.14 -4.68
N TYR A 374 7.05 5.96 -4.22
CA TYR A 374 7.69 4.93 -5.04
C TYR A 374 6.90 3.63 -4.99
N LEU A 375 6.94 2.89 -6.08
CA LEU A 375 6.52 1.49 -6.17
C LEU A 375 7.76 0.60 -6.09
N LEU A 376 7.75 -0.33 -5.15
CA LEU A 376 8.78 -1.34 -4.95
C LEU A 376 8.28 -2.69 -5.47
N ASP A 377 9.14 -3.39 -6.20
CA ASP A 377 8.94 -4.80 -6.53
C ASP A 377 9.69 -5.67 -5.52
N THR A 378 8.95 -6.44 -4.73
CA THR A 378 9.54 -7.27 -3.67
C THR A 378 10.33 -8.45 -4.22
N GLN A 379 10.19 -8.80 -5.50
CA GLN A 379 10.88 -9.92 -6.15
C GLN A 379 12.12 -9.49 -6.96
N GLU A 380 12.09 -8.32 -7.59
CA GLU A 380 13.14 -7.91 -8.55
C GLU A 380 14.03 -6.75 -8.08
N ALA A 381 13.92 -6.30 -6.82
CA ALA A 381 14.67 -5.16 -6.28
C ALA A 381 14.54 -3.88 -7.15
N ARG A 382 13.40 -3.73 -7.82
CA ARG A 382 13.08 -2.57 -8.67
C ARG A 382 12.34 -1.53 -7.84
N SER A 383 12.68 -0.26 -8.04
CA SER A 383 12.06 0.91 -7.41
C SER A 383 11.67 1.92 -8.48
N ILE A 384 10.41 2.33 -8.52
CA ILE A 384 9.85 3.21 -9.57
C ILE A 384 9.19 4.41 -8.91
N ALA A 385 9.63 5.63 -9.23
CA ALA A 385 8.93 6.85 -8.81
C ALA A 385 7.57 6.95 -9.53
N LEU A 386 6.48 7.17 -8.79
CA LEU A 386 5.12 7.21 -9.35
C LEU A 386 4.65 8.61 -9.67
N LEU A 387 4.82 9.55 -8.73
CA LEU A 387 4.33 10.91 -8.88
C LEU A 387 5.38 11.81 -9.54
N LYS A 388 4.92 12.63 -10.48
CA LYS A 388 5.71 13.70 -11.10
C LYS A 388 5.18 15.03 -10.58
N GLY A 389 6.06 15.91 -10.08
CA GLY A 389 5.66 17.25 -9.65
C GLY A 389 6.46 17.79 -8.47
N THR A 390 6.10 18.99 -8.04
CA THR A 390 6.67 19.69 -6.89
C THR A 390 5.89 19.38 -5.60
N GLY A 391 6.52 19.58 -4.45
CA GLY A 391 5.96 19.27 -3.14
C GLY A 391 6.32 17.87 -2.66
N ASP A 392 5.95 17.59 -1.41
CA ASP A 392 6.28 16.36 -0.73
C ASP A 392 5.04 15.47 -0.58
N TRP A 393 5.26 14.17 -0.70
CA TRP A 393 4.22 13.15 -0.66
C TRP A 393 4.57 12.06 0.37
N PHE A 394 3.57 11.71 1.18
CA PHE A 394 3.73 10.86 2.37
C PHE A 394 2.60 9.85 2.49
N SER A 395 2.82 8.84 3.33
CA SER A 395 1.80 7.90 3.81
C SER A 395 0.87 7.34 2.72
N PRO A 396 1.42 6.68 1.68
CA PRO A 396 0.60 6.08 0.65
C PRO A 396 -0.18 4.88 1.20
N ALA A 397 -1.42 4.72 0.76
CA ALA A 397 -2.26 3.56 1.00
C ALA A 397 -2.87 3.11 -0.33
N CYS A 398 -2.67 1.84 -0.67
CA CYS A 398 -3.21 1.25 -1.89
C CYS A 398 -4.61 0.65 -1.64
N THR A 399 -5.50 0.73 -2.62
CA THR A 399 -6.76 -0.03 -2.60
C THR A 399 -6.47 -1.52 -2.61
N ARG A 400 -7.17 -2.29 -1.76
CA ARG A 400 -6.96 -3.73 -1.61
C ARG A 400 -7.84 -4.56 -2.51
#